data_AF-T1I4I1-F1
#
_entry.id   AF-T1I4I1-F1
#
_cell.length_a   1.000
_cell.length_b   1.000
_cell.length_c   1.000
_cell.angle_alpha   90.00
_cell.angle_beta   90.00
_cell.angle_gamma   90.00
#
_symmetry.space_group_name_H-M   'P 1'
#
loop_
_entity.id
_entity.type
_entity.pdbx_description
1 polymer ?
#
loop_
_entity_poly.entity_id
_entity_poly.type
_entity_poly.pdbx_seq_one_letter_code
_entity_poly.pdbx_strand_id
1 'polypeptide(L)'
;MDWTTEVVLNFIKKYEQHPILWDNRHRFYKITSKKCDAWETISAELGIDIVELKKKMTILLATYRKVRQRYAAVLKRGNKTGEDASPIWFAYKTFHFLHRTYQPKSTMAVEVS
;
A
#
# COMPACT_ATOMS: atom_id res chain seq x y z
N MET A 1 -10.92 13.00 -13.55
CA MET A 1 -10.48 11.62 -13.87
C MET A 1 -11.41 10.62 -13.19
N ASP A 2 -12.01 9.72 -13.95
CA ASP A 2 -12.81 8.61 -13.41
C ASP A 2 -11.89 7.48 -12.94
N TRP A 3 -11.83 7.30 -11.63
CA TRP A 3 -11.02 6.26 -11.02
C TRP A 3 -11.82 4.97 -10.94
N THR A 4 -11.88 4.23 -12.05
CA THR A 4 -12.50 2.90 -12.09
C THR A 4 -11.66 1.89 -11.29
N THR A 5 -12.30 0.78 -10.92
CA THR A 5 -11.65 -0.37 -10.27
C THR A 5 -10.38 -0.80 -11.00
N GLU A 6 -10.43 -0.88 -12.33
CA GLU A 6 -9.29 -1.28 -13.17
C GLU A 6 -8.14 -0.26 -13.12
N VAL A 7 -8.44 1.04 -13.24
CA VAL A 7 -7.43 2.12 -13.15
C VAL A 7 -6.77 2.11 -11.78
N VAL A 8 -7.55 1.94 -10.72
CA VAL A 8 -7.04 1.85 -9.34
C VAL A 8 -6.14 0.62 -9.19
N LEU A 9 -6.56 -0.55 -9.68
CA LEU A 9 -5.76 -1.77 -9.63
C LEU A 9 -4.44 -1.63 -10.41
N ASN A 10 -4.49 -1.05 -11.61
CA ASN A 10 -3.30 -0.79 -12.41
C ASN A 10 -2.36 0.19 -11.72
N PHE A 11 -2.89 1.28 -11.16
CA PHE A 11 -2.11 2.25 -10.41
C PHE A 11 -1.40 1.63 -9.20
N ILE A 12 -2.09 0.79 -8.43
CA ILE A 12 -1.50 0.09 -7.29
C ILE A 12 -0.40 -0.87 -7.73
N LYS A 13 -0.60 -1.62 -8.84
CA LYS A 13 0.43 -2.51 -9.39
C LYS A 13 1.69 -1.74 -9.81
N LYS A 14 1.54 -0.60 -10.48
CA LYS A 14 2.68 0.25 -10.83
C LYS A 14 3.37 0.77 -9.57
N TYR A 15 2.61 1.23 -8.58
CA TYR A 15 3.17 1.67 -7.31
C TYR A 15 3.93 0.56 -6.55
N GLU A 16 3.43 -0.69 -6.59
CA GLU A 16 4.12 -1.86 -6.02
C GLU A 16 5.51 -2.07 -6.65
N GLN A 17 5.63 -1.91 -7.98
CA GLN A 17 6.89 -2.05 -8.71
C GLN A 17 7.96 -1.03 -8.32
N HIS A 18 7.57 0.06 -7.65
CA HIS A 18 8.49 1.09 -7.16
C HIS A 18 8.64 1.02 -5.62
N PRO A 19 9.44 0.07 -5.08
CA PRO A 19 9.65 -0.08 -3.63
C PRO A 19 10.21 1.21 -3.01
N ILE A 20 10.88 2.06 -3.77
CA ILE A 20 11.39 3.36 -3.29
C ILE A 20 10.29 4.30 -2.75
N LEU A 21 9.03 4.09 -3.15
CA LEU A 21 7.89 4.90 -2.73
C LEU A 21 7.28 4.44 -1.40
N TRP A 22 7.32 3.14 -1.10
CA TRP A 22 6.58 2.55 0.01
C TRP A 22 7.41 1.68 0.96
N ASP A 23 8.54 1.16 0.51
CA ASP A 23 9.43 0.32 1.30
C ASP A 23 10.40 1.20 2.08
N ASN A 24 10.18 1.30 3.40
CA ASN A 24 11.10 2.03 4.29
C ASN A 24 12.49 1.36 4.41
N ARG A 25 12.60 0.09 3.99
CA ARG A 25 13.83 -0.71 4.06
C ARG A 25 14.77 -0.39 2.90
N HIS A 26 14.25 0.24 1.84
CA HIS A 26 15.00 0.55 0.65
C HIS A 26 15.99 1.68 0.93
N ARG A 27 17.27 1.47 0.59
CA ARG A 27 18.34 2.46 0.77
C ARG A 27 18.00 3.81 0.12
N PHE A 28 17.25 3.78 -0.98
CA PHE A 28 16.84 4.95 -1.74
C PHE A 28 15.50 5.57 -1.28
N TYR A 29 14.82 5.01 -0.28
CA TYR A 29 13.57 5.55 0.26
C TYR A 29 13.74 6.96 0.86
N LYS A 30 14.92 7.24 1.40
CA LYS A 30 15.29 8.56 1.94
C LYS A 30 15.63 9.58 0.85
N ILE A 31 15.78 9.14 -0.40
CA ILE A 31 16.19 10.01 -1.51
C ILE A 31 14.94 10.57 -2.20
N THR A 32 14.65 11.84 -1.93
CA THR A 32 13.49 12.55 -2.50
C THR A 32 13.52 12.58 -4.03
N SER A 33 14.70 12.77 -4.63
CA SER A 33 14.84 12.81 -6.10
C SER A 33 14.38 11.51 -6.76
N LYS A 34 14.78 10.37 -6.19
CA LYS A 34 14.37 9.04 -6.69
C LYS A 34 12.86 8.80 -6.49
N LYS A 35 12.28 9.29 -5.38
CA LYS A 35 10.83 9.26 -5.20
C LYS A 35 10.10 10.08 -6.27
N CYS A 36 10.62 11.26 -6.60
CA CYS A 36 10.05 12.10 -7.65
C CYS A 36 10.07 11.38 -9.00
N ASP A 37 11.21 10.79 -9.36
CA ASP A 37 11.43 10.02 -10.58
C ASP A 37 10.45 8.83 -10.73
N ALA A 38 10.20 8.07 -9.65
CA ALA A 38 9.18 7.02 -9.69
C ALA A 38 7.76 7.57 -9.81
N TRP A 39 7.42 8.68 -9.14
CA TRP A 39 6.12 9.29 -9.31
C TRP A 39 5.92 9.80 -10.73
N GLU A 40 6.94 10.38 -11.34
CA GLU A 40 6.94 10.84 -12.72
C GLU A 40 6.79 9.68 -13.70
N THR A 41 7.49 8.57 -13.47
CA THR A 41 7.33 7.34 -14.26
C THR A 41 5.89 6.84 -14.24
N ILE A 42 5.30 6.73 -13.04
CA ILE A 42 3.90 6.29 -12.88
C ILE A 42 2.94 7.30 -13.54
N SER A 43 3.22 8.60 -13.41
CA SER A 43 2.45 9.68 -14.02
C SER A 43 2.46 9.60 -15.54
N ALA A 44 3.63 9.41 -16.14
CA ALA A 44 3.79 9.24 -17.58
C ALA A 44 3.08 7.98 -18.09
N GLU A 45 3.15 6.85 -17.37
CA GLU A 45 2.50 5.61 -17.78
C GLU A 45 0.96 5.64 -17.68
N LEU A 46 0.41 6.28 -16.65
CA LEU A 46 -1.03 6.42 -16.50
C LEU A 46 -1.60 7.63 -17.25
N GLY A 47 -0.75 8.57 -17.67
CA GLY A 47 -1.16 9.87 -18.21
C GLY A 47 -1.88 10.75 -17.17
N ILE A 48 -1.60 10.56 -15.88
CA ILE A 48 -2.27 11.27 -14.77
C ILE A 48 -1.25 12.13 -14.04
N ASP A 49 -1.63 13.34 -13.67
CA ASP A 49 -0.76 14.25 -12.91
C ASP A 49 -0.27 13.65 -11.57
N ILE A 50 0.99 13.90 -11.24
CA ILE A 50 1.63 13.42 -10.01
C ILE A 50 0.85 13.84 -8.75
N VAL A 51 0.32 15.06 -8.73
CA VAL A 51 -0.47 15.59 -7.60
C VAL A 51 -1.75 14.78 -7.44
N GLU A 52 -2.44 14.49 -8.54
CA GLU A 52 -3.65 13.68 -8.54
C GLU A 52 -3.36 12.23 -8.11
N LEU A 53 -2.27 11.64 -8.60
CA LEU A 53 -1.81 10.31 -8.17
C LEU A 53 -1.52 10.26 -6.66
N LYS A 54 -0.79 11.23 -6.13
CA LYS A 54 -0.46 11.30 -4.69
C LYS A 54 -1.72 11.50 -3.84
N LYS A 55 -2.64 12.35 -4.29
CA LYS A 55 -3.94 12.57 -3.63
C LYS A 55 -4.74 11.26 -3.60
N LYS A 56 -4.83 10.57 -4.73
CA LYS A 56 -5.54 9.30 -4.83
C LYS A 56 -4.90 8.21 -3.96
N MET A 57 -3.58 8.07 -4.02
CA MET A 57 -2.84 7.12 -3.19
C MET A 57 -3.07 7.38 -1.69
N THR A 58 -3.11 8.65 -1.28
CA THR A 58 -3.41 9.04 0.10
C THR A 58 -4.80 8.54 0.52
N ILE A 59 -5.81 8.72 -0.32
CA ILE A 59 -7.18 8.24 -0.07
C ILE A 59 -7.24 6.70 -0.01
N LEU A 60 -6.54 6.01 -0.92
CA LEU A 60 -6.45 4.55 -0.94
C LEU A 60 -5.80 4.02 0.34
N LEU A 61 -4.65 4.58 0.74
CA LEU A 61 -3.95 4.20 1.97
C LEU A 61 -4.80 4.47 3.23
N ALA A 62 -5.53 5.58 3.27
CA ALA A 62 -6.45 5.88 4.37
C ALA A 62 -7.57 4.82 4.47
N THR A 63 -8.14 4.44 3.34
CA THR A 63 -9.15 3.37 3.25
C THR A 63 -8.56 2.03 3.71
N TYR A 64 -7.37 1.66 3.21
CA TYR A 64 -6.67 0.44 3.61
C TYR A 64 -6.46 0.36 5.12
N ARG A 65 -5.99 1.45 5.75
CA ARG A 65 -5.79 1.53 7.21
C ARG A 65 -7.08 1.33 7.99
N LYS A 66 -8.21 1.90 7.52
CA LYS A 66 -9.53 1.72 8.14
C LYS A 66 -10.02 0.28 8.01
N VAL A 67 -9.91 -0.30 6.82
CA VAL A 67 -10.30 -1.70 6.56
C VAL A 67 -9.47 -2.65 7.43
N ARG A 68 -8.14 -2.45 7.47
CA ARG A 68 -7.24 -3.25 8.32
C ARG A 68 -7.57 -3.12 9.80
N GLN A 69 -7.87 -1.91 10.30
CA GLN A 69 -8.28 -1.71 11.69
C GLN A 69 -9.59 -2.42 12.02
N ARG A 70 -10.60 -2.33 11.13
CA ARG A 70 -11.85 -3.08 11.30
C ARG A 70 -11.58 -4.58 11.32
N TYR A 71 -10.79 -5.09 10.37
CA TYR A 71 -10.45 -6.51 10.30
C TYR A 71 -9.72 -6.99 11.56
N ALA A 72 -8.72 -6.24 12.04
CA ALA A 72 -8.00 -6.56 13.27
C ALA A 72 -8.90 -6.51 14.52
N ALA A 73 -9.84 -5.56 14.58
CA ALA A 73 -10.80 -5.45 15.67
C ALA A 73 -11.79 -6.62 15.69
N VAL A 74 -12.26 -7.07 14.52
CA VAL A 74 -13.10 -8.27 14.37
C VAL A 74 -12.34 -9.52 14.84
N LEU A 75 -11.10 -9.68 14.37
CA LEU A 75 -10.25 -10.82 14.77
C LEU A 75 -10.00 -10.87 16.29
N LYS A 76 -9.73 -9.71 16.90
CA LYS A 76 -9.51 -9.60 18.37
C LYS A 76 -10.77 -9.84 19.20
N ARG A 77 -11.96 -9.52 18.68
CA ARG A 77 -13.22 -9.67 19.45
C ARG A 77 -13.71 -11.10 19.59
N GLY A 78 -13.06 -12.06 18.92
CA GLY A 78 -13.51 -13.43 18.85
C GLY A 78 -14.71 -13.52 17.91
N ASN A 79 -14.63 -14.43 16.94
CA ASN A 79 -15.57 -14.61 15.86
C ASN A 79 -16.99 -14.96 16.38
N LYS A 80 -17.80 -13.96 16.73
CA LYS A 80 -19.18 -14.16 17.24
C LYS A 80 -20.25 -14.12 16.16
N THR A 81 -19.91 -13.69 14.95
CA THR A 81 -20.83 -13.70 13.82
C THR A 81 -20.05 -14.21 12.62
N GLY A 82 -20.32 -15.48 12.25
CA GLY A 82 -19.73 -16.15 11.10
C GLY A 82 -20.27 -15.62 9.78
N GLU A 83 -20.23 -14.31 9.59
CA GLU A 83 -20.37 -13.70 8.26
C GLU A 83 -18.97 -13.33 7.82
N ASP A 84 -18.51 -14.00 6.76
CA ASP A 84 -17.26 -13.80 6.06
C ASP A 84 -16.73 -12.37 6.22
N ALA A 85 -15.80 -12.19 7.15
CA ALA A 85 -15.01 -10.98 7.31
C ALA A 85 -14.02 -10.81 6.14
N SER A 86 -14.40 -11.24 4.94
CA SER A 86 -13.71 -10.92 3.72
C SER A 86 -13.68 -9.40 3.61
N PRO A 87 -12.48 -8.80 3.47
CA PRO A 87 -12.38 -7.36 3.32
C PRO A 87 -13.16 -6.95 2.08
N ILE A 88 -14.26 -6.21 2.28
CA ILE A 88 -15.21 -5.73 1.26
C ILE A 88 -14.52 -4.92 0.15
N TRP A 89 -13.26 -4.53 0.37
CA TRP A 89 -12.54 -3.65 -0.52
C TRP A 89 -11.79 -4.43 -1.60
N PHE A 90 -12.20 -4.26 -2.87
CA PHE A 90 -11.61 -4.90 -4.04
C PHE A 90 -10.09 -4.71 -4.15
N ALA A 91 -9.57 -3.56 -3.70
CA ALA A 91 -8.15 -3.23 -3.74
C ALA A 91 -7.37 -3.81 -2.54
N TYR A 92 -8.04 -4.36 -1.52
CA TYR A 92 -7.36 -4.90 -0.34
C TYR A 92 -6.38 -6.01 -0.69
N LYS A 93 -6.75 -6.90 -1.63
CA LYS A 93 -5.87 -7.95 -2.14
C LYS A 93 -4.62 -7.37 -2.81
N THR A 94 -4.80 -6.31 -3.58
CA THR A 94 -3.71 -5.61 -4.28
C THR A 94 -2.82 -4.84 -3.33
N PHE A 95 -3.34 -4.39 -2.17
CA PHE A 95 -2.56 -3.73 -1.12
C PHE A 95 -1.79 -4.72 -0.21
N HIS A 96 -1.84 -6.03 -0.50
CA HIS A 96 -1.19 -7.05 0.33
C HIS A 96 0.33 -6.89 0.43
N PHE A 97 1.01 -6.39 -0.61
CA PHE A 97 2.46 -6.16 -0.58
C PHE A 97 2.90 -5.20 0.53
N LEU A 98 2.06 -4.22 0.90
CA LEU A 98 2.31 -3.31 2.01
C LEU A 98 2.25 -3.99 3.37
N HIS A 99 1.60 -5.15 3.49
CA HIS A 99 1.58 -5.88 4.75
C HIS A 99 3.00 -6.30 5.18
N ARG A 100 3.89 -6.62 4.23
CA ARG A 100 5.28 -7.03 4.49
C ARG A 100 6.15 -5.90 5.02
N THR A 101 5.84 -4.64 4.69
CA THR A 101 6.65 -3.47 5.07
C THR A 101 6.17 -2.77 6.34
N TYR A 102 4.93 -2.99 6.73
CA TYR A 102 4.38 -2.52 8.00
C TYR A 102 4.67 -3.46 9.19
N GLN A 103 5.38 -4.58 8.96
CA GLN A 103 5.89 -5.38 10.08
C GLN A 103 7.03 -4.59 10.75
N PRO A 104 6.93 -4.28 12.05
CA PRO A 104 8.03 -3.68 12.78
C PRO A 104 9.23 -4.61 12.69
N LYS A 105 10.41 -4.02 12.59
CA LYS A 105 11.70 -4.71 12.53
C LYS A 105 11.80 -5.64 13.74
N SER A 106 11.50 -6.93 13.59
CA SER A 106 12.14 -7.92 14.45
C SER A 106 13.62 -7.72 14.19
N THR A 107 14.29 -7.12 15.16
CA THR A 107 15.74 -7.13 15.24
C THR A 107 16.11 -8.60 15.09
N MET A 108 16.61 -8.99 13.92
CA MET A 108 17.40 -10.22 13.82
C MET A 108 18.62 -9.87 14.64
N ALA A 109 18.59 -10.29 15.91
CA ALA A 109 19.80 -10.49 16.68
C ALA A 109 20.66 -11.37 15.78
N VAL A 110 21.69 -10.75 15.22
CA VAL A 110 22.79 -11.48 14.60
C VAL A 110 23.47 -12.18 15.77
N GLU A 111 23.08 -13.41 16.02
CA GLU A 111 23.89 -14.33 16.82
C GLU A 111 25.14 -14.60 15.97
N VAL A 112 26.19 -13.84 16.29
CA VAL A 112 27.54 -14.10 15.83
C VAL A 112 27.98 -15.43 16.44
N SER A 113 28.39 -16.34 15.57
CA SER A 113 28.92 -17.68 15.88
C SER A 113 30.24 -17.63 16.62
#